data_AF-H9FL47-F1
#
_entry.id   AF-H9FL47-F1
#
_cell.length_a   1.000
_cell.length_b   1.000
_cell.length_c   1.000
_cell.angle_alpha   90.00
_cell.angle_beta   90.00
_cell.angle_gamma   90.00
#
_symmetry.space_group_name_H-M   'P 1'
#
loop_
_entity.id
_entity.type
_entity.pdbx_description
1 polymer ?
#
loop_
_entity_poly.entity_id
_entity_poly.type
_entity_poly.pdbx_seq_one_letter_code
_entity_poly.pdbx_strand_id
1 'polypeptide(L)' 'QLIRYAGYKQPDGSTLGDPANVQFTEICIQQGWKPPRGRFDVLPLLLQANGNDPELFQIPPELVLEVPIRHPKFEW' A
#
# COMPACT_ATOMS: atom_id res chain seq x y z
N GLN A 1 0.86 11.12 1.74
CA GLN A 1 0.39 11.01 0.34
C GLN A 1 -0.93 10.26 0.35
N LEU A 2 -1.80 10.43 -0.65
CA LEU A 2 -3.10 9.75 -0.68
C LEU A 2 -3.02 8.33 -1.27
N ILE A 3 -2.21 8.13 -2.31
CA ILE A 3 -2.02 6.84 -2.96
C ILE A 3 -0.55 6.45 -2.78
N ARG A 4 -0.32 5.30 -2.15
CA ARG A 4 1.00 4.70 -1.86
C ARG A 4 0.86 3.18 -1.93
N TYR A 5 1.95 2.51 -2.30
CA TYR A 5 2.03 1.06 -2.27
C TYR A 5 2.47 0.55 -0.89
N ALA A 6 1.97 -0.60 -0.48
CA ALA A 6 2.34 -1.25 0.77
C ALA A 6 3.78 -1.81 0.73
N GLY A 7 4.34 -2.01 1.92
CA GLY A 7 5.65 -2.64 2.12
C GLY A 7 5.58 -3.72 3.18
N TYR A 8 6.09 -4.92 2.88
CA TYR A 8 6.04 -6.09 3.76
C TYR A 8 7.44 -6.63 4.02
N LYS A 9 7.91 -6.55 5.27
CA LYS A 9 9.13 -7.23 5.70
C LYS A 9 8.97 -8.75 5.56
N GLN A 10 9.98 -9.38 4.97
CA GLN A 10 10.04 -10.82 4.77
C GLN A 10 10.90 -11.49 5.86
N PRO A 11 10.73 -12.80 6.10
CA PRO A 11 11.53 -13.54 7.08
C PRO A 11 13.04 -13.53 6.79
N ASP A 12 13.43 -13.39 5.52
CA ASP A 12 14.83 -13.33 5.08
C ASP A 12 15.47 -11.93 5.22
N GLY A 13 14.73 -10.96 5.76
CA GLY A 13 15.17 -9.57 5.93
C GLY A 13 14.96 -8.69 4.69
N SER A 14 14.51 -9.25 3.57
CA SER A 14 14.10 -8.47 2.39
C SER A 14 12.76 -7.76 2.63
N THR A 15 12.38 -6.87 1.71
CA THR A 15 11.07 -6.21 1.73
C THR A 15 10.38 -6.40 0.40
N LEU A 16 9.12 -6.86 0.45
CA LEU A 16 8.23 -6.92 -0.70
C LEU A 16 7.44 -5.60 -0.80
N GLY A 17 7.37 -5.01 -1.99
CA GLY A 17 6.68 -3.74 -2.21
C GLY A 17 7.56 -2.52 -1.92
N ASP A 18 6.99 -1.46 -1.34
CA ASP A 18 7.69 -0.20 -1.06
C ASP A 18 8.29 -0.18 0.37
N PRO A 19 9.63 -0.24 0.52
CA PRO A 19 10.28 -0.19 1.84
C PRO A 19 9.97 1.06 2.65
N ALA A 20 9.65 2.17 2.00
CA ALA A 20 9.33 3.42 2.69
C ALA A 20 8.03 3.32 3.52
N ASN A 21 7.14 2.38 3.20
CA ASN A 21 5.82 2.29 3.81
C ASN A 21 5.65 1.09 4.75
N VAL A 22 6.72 0.35 5.09
CA VAL A 22 6.65 -0.85 5.94
C VAL A 22 5.93 -0.59 7.26
N GLN A 23 6.36 0.44 8.00
CA GLN A 23 5.77 0.75 9.30
C GLN A 23 4.27 1.09 9.18
N PHE A 24 3.91 1.88 8.17
CA PHE A 24 2.51 2.26 7.97
C PHE A 24 1.64 1.08 7.50
N THR A 25 2.22 0.19 6.70
CA THR A 25 1.60 -1.06 6.27
C THR A 25 1.28 -1.94 7.48
N GLU A 26 2.22 -2.06 8.43
CA GLU A 26 2.02 -2.79 9.68
C GLU A 26 0.86 -2.20 10.52
N ILE A 27 0.78 -0.87 10.62
CA ILE A 27 -0.33 -0.18 11.30
C ILE A 27 -1.67 -0.51 10.63
N CYS A 28 -1.75 -0.45 9.29
CA CYS A 28 -2.98 -0.78 8.57
C CYS A 28 -3.42 -2.23 8.84
N ILE A 29 -2.47 -3.18 8.86
CA ILE A 29 -2.75 -4.59 9.16
C ILE A 29 -3.26 -4.75 10.60
N GLN A 30 -2.63 -4.08 11.57
CA GLN A 30 -3.05 -4.09 12.97
C GLN A 30 -4.45 -3.51 13.17
N GLN A 31 -4.82 -2.49 12.39
CA GLN A 31 -6.17 -1.90 12.34
C GLN A 31 -7.19 -2.76 11.59
N GLY A 32 -6.81 -3.94 11.07
CA GLY A 32 -7.72 -4.91 10.48
C GLY A 32 -7.68 -5.01 8.95
N TRP A 33 -6.78 -4.28 8.28
CA TRP A 33 -6.59 -4.43 6.84
C TRP A 33 -6.04 -5.82 6.50
N LYS A 34 -6.60 -6.45 5.46
CA LYS A 34 -6.19 -7.77 4.98
C LYS A 34 -5.45 -7.61 3.64
N PRO A 35 -4.11 -7.52 3.64
CA PRO A 35 -3.35 -7.25 2.43
C PRO A 35 -3.35 -8.45 1.46
N PRO A 36 -3.38 -8.20 0.14
CA PRO A 36 -3.11 -9.23 -0.88
C PRO A 36 -1.67 -9.77 -0.82
N ARG A 37 -0.71 -8.95 -0.36
CA ARG A 37 0.74 -9.20 -0.33
C ARG A 37 1.41 -9.27 -1.70
N GLY A 38 1.09 -8.31 -2.57
CA GLY A 38 1.77 -8.03 -3.83
C GLY A 38 2.84 -6.93 -3.72
N ARG A 39 3.55 -6.69 -4.83
CA ARG A 39 4.57 -5.61 -4.94
C ARG A 39 3.96 -4.21 -5.06
N PHE A 40 2.73 -4.12 -5.54
CA PHE A 40 2.05 -2.85 -5.85
C PHE A 40 0.66 -2.82 -5.23
N ASP A 41 0.53 -3.30 -3.99
CA ASP A 41 -0.73 -3.26 -3.27
C ASP A 41 -1.01 -1.82 -2.81
N VAL A 42 -2.07 -1.21 -3.33
CA VAL A 42 -2.47 0.13 -2.91
C VAL A 42 -2.94 0.09 -1.45
N LEU A 43 -2.34 0.94 -0.62
CA LEU A 43 -2.71 1.07 0.80
C LEU A 43 -4.13 1.64 0.95
N PRO A 44 -4.89 1.20 1.97
CA PRO A 44 -6.12 1.87 2.36
C PRO A 44 -5.81 3.25 2.94
N LEU A 45 -6.82 4.12 2.95
CA LEU A 45 -6.78 5.34 3.74
C LEU A 45 -7.03 5.00 5.20
N LEU A 46 -6.20 5.53 6.09
CA LEU A 46 -6.42 5.52 7.53
C LEU A 46 -6.80 6.94 7.95
N LEU A 47 -8.09 7.16 8.21
CA LEU A 47 -8.65 8.51 8.41
C LEU A 47 -9.10 8.68 9.86
N GLN A 48 -8.77 9.84 10.43
CA GLN A 48 -9.15 10.20 11.79
C GLN A 48 -9.97 11.50 11.76
N ALA A 49 -11.09 11.52 12.50
CA ALA A 49 -11.93 12.71 12.64
C ALA A 49 -12.21 12.98 14.12
N ASN A 50 -12.19 14.26 14.52
CA ASN A 50 -12.52 14.73 15.86
C ASN A 50 -11.79 14.01 17.03
N GLY A 51 -10.59 13.49 16.79
CA GLY A 51 -9.80 12.78 17.80
C GLY A 51 -10.29 11.37 18.14
N ASN A 52 -11.27 10.83 17.39
CA ASN A 52 -11.70 9.43 17.51
C ASN A 52 -10.59 8.48 17.04
N ASP A 53 -10.79 7.18 17.24
CA ASP A 53 -9.91 6.17 16.66
C ASP A 53 -9.94 6.22 15.12
N PRO A 54 -8.82 5.94 14.45
CA PRO A 54 -8.77 5.99 13.00
C PRO A 54 -9.50 4.81 12.37
N GLU A 55 -10.16 5.07 11.25
CA GLU A 55 -10.90 4.07 10.47
C GLU A 55 -10.24 3.81 9.12
N LEU A 56 -10.33 2.57 8.64
CA LEU A 56 -9.77 2.12 7.37
C LEU A 56 -10.79 2.21 6.23
N PHE A 57 -10.40 2.83 5.13
CA PHE A 57 -11.20 2.94 3.92
C PHE A 57 -10.39 2.50 2.71
N GLN A 58 -10.89 1.50 1.98
CA GLN A 58 -10.29 1.12 0.71
C GLN A 58 -10.72 2.11 -0.38
N ILE A 59 -9.76 2.64 -1.13
CA ILE A 59 -10.05 3.47 -2.30
C ILE A 59 -10.60 2.55 -3.39
N PRO A 60 -11.76 2.87 -3.99
CA PRO A 60 -12.25 2.15 -5.15
C PRO A 60 -11.16 2.08 -6.25
N PRO A 61 -10.78 0.88 -6.74
CA PRO A 61 -9.66 0.73 -7.67
C PRO A 61 -9.75 1.60 -8.93
N GLU A 62 -10.97 1.86 -9.42
CA GLU A 62 -11.25 2.71 -10.57
C GLU A 62 -10.88 4.19 -10.37
N LEU A 63 -10.70 4.62 -9.12
CA LEU A 63 -10.22 5.97 -8.78
C LEU A 63 -8.70 6.05 -8.68
N VAL A 64 -8.01 4.91 -8.74
CA VAL A 64 -6.54 4.83 -8.69
C VAL A 64 -6.02 4.55 -10.10
N LEU A 65 -5.57 5.60 -10.79
CA LEU A 65 -4.94 5.45 -12.10
C LEU A 65 -3.51 4.93 -11.94
N GLU A 66 -3.26 3.72 -12.43
CA GLU A 66 -1.92 3.12 -12.50
C GLU A 66 -1.43 3.07 -13.95
N VAL A 67 -0.13 3.24 -14.15
CA VAL A 67 0.50 3.18 -15.46
C VAL A 67 1.56 2.09 -15.46
N PRO A 68 1.39 1.01 -16.26
CA PRO A 68 2.45 0.02 -16.42
C PRO A 68 3.66 0.68 -17.09
N ILE A 69 4.81 0.62 -16.41
CA ILE A 69 6.05 1.18 -16.93
C ILE A 69 6.59 0.25 -18.00
N ARG A 70 6.91 0.81 -19.17
CA ARG A 70 7.50 0.11 -20.31
C ARG A 70 8.55 1.00 -20.97
N HIS A 71 9.58 0.40 -21.53
CA HIS A 71 10.57 1.14 -22.29
C HIS A 71 10.17 1.22 -23.77
N PRO A 72 10.33 2.35 -24.47
CA PRO A 72 9.91 2.49 -25.87
C PRO A 72 10.71 1.63 -26.86
N LYS A 73 11.87 1.12 -26.45
CA LYS A 73 12.77 0.29 -27.29
C LYS A 73 13.07 -1.09 -26.72
N PHE A 74 12.80 -1.34 -25.45
CA PHE A 74 13.14 -2.59 -24.79
C PHE A 74 11.82 -3.26 -24.38
N GLU A 75 11.60 -4.49 -24.83
CA GLU A 75 10.36 -5.25 -24.59
C GLU A 75 10.36 -6.03 -23.28
N TRP A 76 11.54 -6.18 -22.65
CA TRP A 76 11.73 -6.76 -21.32
C TRP A 76 11.49 -5.74 -20.21
#